data_AF-A0AAX4KTZ6-F1
#
_entry.id   AF-A0AAX4KTZ6-F1
#
_cell.length_a   1.000
_cell.length_b   1.000
_cell.length_c   1.000
_cell.angle_alpha   90.00
_cell.angle_beta   90.00
_cell.angle_gamma   90.00
#
_symmetry.space_group_name_H-M   'P 1'
#
loop_
_entity.id
_entity.type
_entity.pdbx_description
1 polymer ?
#
loop_
_entity_poly.entity_id
_entity_poly.type
_entity_poly.pdbx_seq_one_letter_code
_entity_poly.pdbx_strand_id
1 'polypeptide(L)'
;MSDTKGQTSTSPEKKVEDKPAASSSSSTPAKPESTEKTTTPDVKKEEEKLELEEDVIDMETFQQIMDMDEEDEGDDEDGEKHAFSKGIVWGYFEQAEATFKDMEAAIVAEDLAKLSSLGHFLKGSSAALGIIKVQASCEKMQHYGNLRDEEAGVSLGAPEALKRIKELLTACKKDYEVAKNWMENLYEEDQ
;
A
#
# COMPACT_ATOMS: atom_id res chain seq x y z
N MET A 1 -28.90 52.29 -16.18
CA MET A 1 -28.07 51.94 -17.36
C MET A 1 -28.32 50.47 -17.59
N SER A 2 -29.16 50.18 -18.57
CA SER A 2 -29.51 48.83 -19.03
C SER A 2 -28.48 48.36 -20.08
N ASP A 3 -28.58 47.08 -20.46
CA ASP A 3 -27.88 46.41 -21.58
C ASP A 3 -26.50 45.79 -21.24
N THR A 4 -26.09 44.58 -21.64
CA THR A 4 -26.67 43.52 -22.49
C THR A 4 -25.72 42.29 -22.52
N LYS A 5 -26.27 41.07 -22.76
CA LYS A 5 -25.69 39.79 -23.27
C LYS A 5 -24.53 39.11 -22.51
N GLY A 6 -24.48 37.78 -22.30
CA GLY A 6 -25.14 36.66 -22.98
C GLY A 6 -24.15 35.94 -23.90
N GLN A 7 -23.62 34.77 -23.49
CA GLN A 7 -23.25 33.70 -24.43
C GLN A 7 -23.07 32.34 -23.74
N THR A 8 -24.04 31.48 -24.01
CA THR A 8 -24.00 30.02 -23.92
C THR A 8 -23.29 29.47 -25.16
N SER A 9 -22.53 28.38 -25.03
CA SER A 9 -22.24 27.51 -26.19
C SER A 9 -22.29 26.04 -25.78
N THR A 10 -23.00 25.29 -26.60
CA THR A 10 -23.42 23.89 -26.46
C THR A 10 -22.88 23.05 -27.63
N SER A 11 -22.65 21.76 -27.35
CA SER A 11 -22.74 20.60 -28.26
C SER A 11 -21.60 20.30 -29.26
N PRO A 12 -21.50 19.08 -29.84
CA PRO A 12 -22.33 17.86 -29.66
C PRO A 12 -21.58 16.50 -29.48
N GLU A 13 -22.36 15.52 -29.02
CA GLU A 13 -22.16 14.06 -29.14
C GLU A 13 -22.11 13.54 -30.60
N LYS A 14 -21.46 12.40 -30.81
CA LYS A 14 -21.67 11.53 -31.98
C LYS A 14 -21.65 10.05 -31.59
N LYS A 15 -22.79 9.39 -31.80
CA LYS A 15 -23.06 7.94 -31.76
C LYS A 15 -22.92 7.36 -33.17
N VAL A 16 -22.31 6.17 -33.34
CA VAL A 16 -22.63 5.22 -34.43
C VAL A 16 -22.42 3.77 -33.95
N GLU A 17 -23.41 2.93 -34.23
CA GLU A 17 -23.52 1.47 -34.03
C GLU A 17 -22.66 0.65 -35.02
N ASP A 18 -22.28 -0.60 -34.68
CA ASP A 18 -22.77 -1.84 -35.34
C ASP A 18 -22.07 -3.11 -34.79
N LYS A 19 -22.78 -4.25 -34.81
CA LYS A 19 -22.45 -5.64 -34.41
C LYS A 19 -22.92 -6.49 -35.62
N PRO A 20 -22.32 -7.61 -36.13
CA PRO A 20 -21.96 -8.81 -35.33
C PRO A 20 -20.97 -9.87 -35.93
N ALA A 21 -20.81 -10.97 -35.16
CA ALA A 21 -20.71 -12.39 -35.57
C ALA A 21 -19.34 -13.13 -35.60
N ALA A 22 -19.17 -14.01 -34.59
CA ALA A 22 -18.98 -15.48 -34.62
C ALA A 22 -17.79 -16.20 -35.30
N SER A 23 -17.28 -17.20 -34.54
CA SER A 23 -16.61 -18.48 -34.93
C SER A 23 -15.19 -18.38 -35.50
N SER A 24 -14.20 -19.25 -35.29
CA SER A 24 -13.98 -20.57 -34.66
C SER A 24 -12.46 -20.79 -34.69
N SER A 25 -11.80 -21.48 -33.76
CA SER A 25 -11.29 -22.88 -33.92
C SER A 25 -10.20 -23.13 -32.84
N SER A 26 -10.33 -24.19 -32.02
CA SER A 26 -9.49 -25.43 -31.99
C SER A 26 -8.06 -25.22 -31.43
N SER A 27 -7.43 -26.00 -30.53
CA SER A 27 -7.63 -27.35 -29.99
C SER A 27 -6.63 -27.55 -28.82
N THR A 28 -6.99 -28.31 -27.77
CA THR A 28 -6.10 -29.02 -26.82
C THR A 28 -5.38 -30.21 -27.51
N PRO A 29 -4.54 -31.09 -26.87
CA PRO A 29 -4.10 -31.23 -25.45
C PRO A 29 -2.59 -31.58 -25.26
N ALA A 30 -2.08 -31.57 -24.01
CA ALA A 30 -1.12 -32.60 -23.53
C ALA A 30 -0.90 -32.55 -22.00
N LYS A 31 -1.12 -33.70 -21.34
CA LYS A 31 -0.68 -34.10 -19.98
C LYS A 31 0.10 -35.42 -20.14
N PRO A 32 1.21 -35.66 -19.41
CA PRO A 32 1.27 -36.63 -18.28
C PRO A 32 2.03 -36.02 -17.08
N GLU A 33 1.54 -36.02 -15.84
CA GLU A 33 1.40 -37.12 -14.86
C GLU A 33 2.68 -37.54 -14.09
N SER A 34 2.56 -37.45 -12.76
CA SER A 34 3.14 -38.25 -11.66
C SER A 34 4.60 -38.08 -11.20
N THR A 35 4.71 -37.41 -10.04
CA THR A 35 5.26 -37.89 -8.76
C THR A 35 6.47 -38.83 -8.75
N GLU A 36 7.58 -38.39 -8.13
CA GLU A 36 8.10 -39.06 -6.92
C GLU A 36 8.92 -38.12 -6.01
N LYS A 37 8.46 -38.12 -4.76
CA LYS A 37 9.04 -37.76 -3.46
C LYS A 37 10.60 -37.73 -3.38
N THR A 38 11.17 -36.67 -2.83
CA THR A 38 12.35 -36.75 -1.94
C THR A 38 12.27 -35.66 -0.88
N THR A 39 12.58 -36.08 0.34
CA THR A 39 12.43 -35.42 1.63
C THR A 39 13.54 -34.42 1.92
N THR A 40 13.18 -33.21 2.35
CA THR A 40 13.97 -32.35 3.27
C THR A 40 12.99 -31.56 4.16
N PRO A 41 13.12 -31.57 5.50
CA PRO A 41 12.15 -30.93 6.40
C PRO A 41 12.42 -29.44 6.70
N ASP A 42 13.30 -28.76 5.96
CA ASP A 42 13.75 -27.40 6.32
C ASP A 42 13.18 -26.27 5.42
N VAL A 43 12.79 -26.59 4.19
CA VAL A 43 12.37 -25.59 3.17
C VAL A 43 11.04 -24.91 3.50
N LYS A 44 10.14 -25.58 4.24
CA LYS A 44 8.79 -25.07 4.51
C LYS A 44 8.77 -23.81 5.36
N LYS A 45 9.76 -23.61 6.23
CA LYS A 45 9.79 -22.45 7.13
C LYS A 45 10.29 -21.19 6.43
N GLU A 46 11.21 -21.34 5.47
CA GLU A 46 11.68 -20.23 4.64
C GLU A 46 10.66 -19.88 3.56
N GLU A 47 10.01 -20.87 2.93
CA GLU A 47 8.94 -20.61 1.95
C GLU A 47 7.70 -19.95 2.60
N GLU A 48 7.23 -20.41 3.78
CA GLU A 48 6.13 -19.72 4.50
C GLU A 48 6.54 -18.33 5.00
N LYS A 49 7.81 -18.11 5.35
CA LYS A 49 8.32 -16.80 5.77
C LYS A 49 8.35 -15.84 4.57
N LEU A 50 8.86 -16.29 3.42
CA LEU A 50 8.87 -15.54 2.17
C LEU A 50 7.45 -15.24 1.66
N GLU A 51 6.52 -16.21 1.69
CA GLU A 51 5.11 -15.98 1.31
C GLU A 51 4.39 -14.99 2.23
N LEU A 52 4.70 -14.98 3.54
CA LEU A 52 4.17 -13.98 4.48
C LEU A 52 4.80 -12.59 4.29
N GLU A 53 6.02 -12.54 3.78
CA GLU A 53 6.80 -11.32 3.52
C GLU A 53 6.39 -10.66 2.19
N GLU A 54 6.11 -11.44 1.14
CA GLU A 54 5.54 -10.96 -0.14
C GLU A 54 4.16 -10.29 0.05
N ASP A 55 3.43 -10.66 1.09
CA ASP A 55 2.12 -10.07 1.43
C ASP A 55 2.24 -8.71 2.16
N VAL A 56 3.42 -8.34 2.65
CA VAL A 56 3.63 -7.13 3.47
C VAL A 56 4.32 -6.03 2.66
N ILE A 57 5.32 -6.40 1.86
CA ILE A 57 6.14 -5.50 1.05
C ILE A 57 5.94 -5.82 -0.44
N ASP A 58 5.57 -4.81 -1.20
CA ASP A 58 5.63 -4.82 -2.65
C ASP A 58 7.10 -4.71 -3.09
N MET A 59 7.69 -5.87 -3.37
CA MET A 59 9.09 -5.97 -3.80
C MET A 59 9.35 -5.24 -5.12
N GLU A 60 8.37 -5.10 -6.02
CA GLU A 60 8.56 -4.34 -7.26
C GLU A 60 8.79 -2.86 -6.96
N THR A 61 7.94 -2.28 -6.09
CA THR A 61 8.08 -0.89 -5.66
C THR A 61 9.34 -0.68 -4.83
N PHE A 62 9.66 -1.61 -3.91
CA PHE A 62 10.81 -1.47 -3.03
C PHE A 62 12.15 -1.64 -3.79
N GLN A 63 12.23 -2.56 -4.76
CA GLN A 63 13.43 -2.76 -5.58
C GLN A 63 13.78 -1.50 -6.37
N GLN A 64 12.80 -0.77 -6.89
CA GLN A 64 13.05 0.50 -7.59
C GLN A 64 13.78 1.53 -6.72
N ILE A 65 13.58 1.48 -5.40
CA ILE A 65 14.28 2.37 -4.45
C ILE A 65 15.72 1.87 -4.23
N MET A 66 15.92 0.56 -4.14
CA MET A 66 17.25 -0.04 -4.00
C MET A 66 18.12 0.13 -5.24
N ASP A 67 17.52 0.04 -6.44
CA ASP A 67 18.23 0.26 -7.71
C ASP A 67 18.85 1.68 -7.78
N MET A 68 18.29 2.65 -7.06
CA MET A 68 18.86 4.00 -6.96
C MET A 68 20.17 4.05 -6.15
N ASP A 69 20.41 3.11 -5.23
CA ASP A 69 21.69 3.01 -4.52
C ASP A 69 22.80 2.42 -5.42
N GLU A 70 22.46 1.48 -6.31
CA GLU A 70 23.42 0.83 -7.22
C GLU A 70 23.92 1.80 -8.30
N GLU A 71 23.11 2.79 -8.68
CA GLU A 71 23.51 3.86 -9.60
C GLU A 71 24.46 4.89 -8.94
N ASP A 72 24.57 4.88 -7.60
CA ASP A 72 25.39 5.81 -6.79
C ASP A 72 26.72 5.18 -6.33
N GLU A 73 27.16 4.05 -6.92
CA GLU A 73 28.48 3.41 -6.69
C GLU A 73 29.71 4.29 -7.08
N GLY A 74 29.50 5.60 -7.29
CA GLY A 74 30.52 6.56 -7.68
C GLY A 74 31.30 7.15 -6.50
N ASP A 75 32.40 6.49 -6.14
CA ASP A 75 33.60 7.12 -5.52
C ASP A 75 33.48 7.71 -4.09
N ASP A 76 32.43 7.39 -3.33
CA ASP A 76 32.34 7.79 -1.93
C ASP A 76 33.21 6.89 -1.03
N GLU A 77 34.27 7.48 -0.49
CA GLU A 77 35.36 6.86 0.32
C GLU A 77 34.89 6.15 1.61
N ASP A 78 33.60 6.23 1.96
CA ASP A 78 33.02 5.71 3.21
C ASP A 78 32.28 4.36 3.06
N GLY A 79 32.06 3.87 1.84
CA GLY A 79 31.72 2.46 1.57
C GLY A 79 30.40 1.91 2.14
N GLU A 80 29.48 2.76 2.61
CA GLU A 80 28.16 2.31 3.10
C GLU A 80 27.24 1.94 1.93
N LYS A 81 27.20 0.65 1.59
CA LYS A 81 26.22 0.07 0.66
C LYS A 81 24.80 0.46 1.10
N HIS A 82 23.98 0.91 0.15
CA HIS A 82 22.57 1.25 0.36
C HIS A 82 22.23 2.50 1.21
N ALA A 83 23.13 3.48 1.31
CA ALA A 83 22.92 4.66 2.15
C ALA A 83 21.65 5.46 1.83
N PHE A 84 21.27 5.59 0.54
CA PHE A 84 20.09 6.36 0.15
C PHE A 84 18.80 5.63 0.51
N SER A 85 18.62 4.36 0.11
CA SER A 85 17.39 3.61 0.44
C SER A 85 17.23 3.44 1.96
N LYS A 86 18.32 3.16 2.68
CA LYS A 86 18.35 3.10 4.14
C LYS A 86 17.89 4.41 4.78
N GLY A 87 18.36 5.55 4.27
CA GLY A 87 17.93 6.87 4.74
C GLY A 87 16.42 7.09 4.60
N ILE A 88 15.83 6.70 3.46
CA ILE A 88 14.38 6.82 3.22
C ILE A 88 13.59 5.90 4.17
N VAL A 89 14.05 4.67 4.37
CA VAL A 89 13.39 3.67 5.23
C VAL A 89 13.38 4.12 6.70
N TRP A 90 14.52 4.57 7.24
CA TRP A 90 14.59 5.07 8.62
C TRP A 90 13.75 6.33 8.81
N GLY A 91 13.77 7.24 7.82
CA GLY A 91 12.91 8.43 7.82
C GLY A 91 11.41 8.08 7.85
N TYR A 92 11.01 7.02 7.14
CA TYR A 92 9.64 6.51 7.22
C TYR A 92 9.31 5.94 8.60
N PHE A 93 10.21 5.21 9.25
CA PHE A 93 9.94 4.68 10.59
C PHE A 93 9.63 5.80 11.59
N GLU A 94 10.46 6.85 11.62
CA GLU A 94 10.22 8.01 12.47
C GLU A 94 8.88 8.67 12.17
N GLN A 95 8.56 8.85 10.87
CA GLN A 95 7.31 9.44 10.43
C GLN A 95 6.10 8.59 10.83
N ALA A 96 6.16 7.27 10.65
CA ALA A 96 5.08 6.34 10.98
C ALA A 96 4.82 6.33 12.49
N GLU A 97 5.87 6.20 13.31
CA GLU A 97 5.76 6.22 14.77
C GLU A 97 5.20 7.54 15.31
N ALA A 98 5.62 8.67 14.75
CA ALA A 98 5.08 9.98 15.08
C ALA A 98 3.60 10.08 14.70
N THR A 99 3.25 9.66 13.49
CA THR A 99 1.86 9.71 13.00
C THR A 99 0.95 8.81 13.83
N PHE A 100 1.41 7.64 14.26
CA PHE A 100 0.63 6.77 15.13
C PHE A 100 0.32 7.40 16.49
N LYS A 101 1.27 8.14 17.08
CA LYS A 101 1.03 8.90 18.33
C LYS A 101 -0.03 9.99 18.11
N ASP A 102 0.04 10.69 16.98
CA ASP A 102 -0.96 11.69 16.60
C ASP A 102 -2.35 11.08 16.36
N MET A 103 -2.41 9.88 15.78
CA MET A 103 -3.66 9.14 15.59
C MET A 103 -4.27 8.72 16.93
N GLU A 104 -3.46 8.24 17.88
CA GLU A 104 -3.93 7.93 19.24
C GLU A 104 -4.48 9.16 19.94
N ALA A 105 -3.81 10.31 19.82
CA ALA A 105 -4.29 11.57 20.38
C ALA A 105 -5.60 12.02 19.73
N ALA A 106 -5.72 11.92 18.41
CA ALA A 106 -6.94 12.26 17.68
C ALA A 106 -8.10 11.31 18.01
N ILE A 107 -7.82 10.03 18.28
CA ILE A 107 -8.81 9.07 18.78
C ILE A 107 -9.36 9.50 20.15
N VAL A 108 -8.51 9.95 21.07
CA VAL A 108 -8.93 10.43 22.40
C VAL A 108 -9.76 11.71 22.28
N ALA A 109 -9.41 12.59 21.34
CA ALA A 109 -10.14 13.81 21.03
C ALA A 109 -11.41 13.57 20.19
N GLU A 110 -11.65 12.34 19.73
CA GLU A 110 -12.72 11.97 18.80
C GLU A 110 -12.71 12.77 17.48
N ASP A 111 -11.52 13.23 17.04
CA ASP A 111 -11.35 14.06 15.85
C ASP A 111 -11.24 13.20 14.58
N LEU A 112 -12.39 12.84 14.02
CA LEU A 112 -12.50 12.03 12.81
C LEU A 112 -11.88 12.70 11.56
N ALA A 113 -11.92 14.02 11.47
CA ALA A 113 -11.34 14.75 10.33
C ALA A 113 -9.82 14.67 10.38
N LYS A 114 -9.22 14.86 11.56
CA LYS A 114 -7.78 14.67 11.76
C LYS A 114 -7.37 13.23 11.51
N LEU A 115 -8.15 12.24 11.98
CA LEU A 115 -7.89 10.83 11.69
C LEU A 115 -7.90 10.52 10.20
N SER A 116 -8.84 11.11 9.45
CA SER A 116 -8.87 10.98 7.99
C SER A 116 -7.61 11.54 7.34
N SER A 117 -7.19 12.75 7.75
CA SER A 117 -5.99 13.40 7.24
C SER A 117 -4.71 12.64 7.56
N LEU A 118 -4.59 12.08 8.78
CA LEU A 118 -3.43 11.30 9.20
C LEU A 118 -3.38 9.96 8.43
N GLY A 119 -4.53 9.31 8.23
CA GLY A 119 -4.62 8.11 7.39
C GLY A 119 -4.19 8.40 5.95
N HIS A 120 -4.65 9.50 5.35
CA HIS A 120 -4.22 9.90 4.01
C HIS A 120 -2.72 10.14 3.91
N PHE A 121 -2.14 10.83 4.90
CA PHE A 121 -0.72 11.13 4.95
C PHE A 121 0.13 9.85 5.01
N LEU A 122 -0.13 8.97 5.98
CA LEU A 122 0.65 7.74 6.15
C LEU A 122 0.40 6.73 5.03
N LYS A 123 -0.79 6.74 4.40
CA LYS A 123 -1.07 5.98 3.18
C LYS A 123 -0.07 6.33 2.08
N GLY A 124 0.15 7.62 1.84
CA GLY A 124 1.02 8.09 0.76
C GLY A 124 2.47 7.68 0.96
N SER A 125 3.00 7.84 2.18
CA SER A 125 4.38 7.45 2.47
C SER A 125 4.57 5.93 2.51
N SER A 126 3.59 5.17 3.02
CA SER A 126 3.65 3.70 3.00
C SER A 126 3.62 3.16 1.57
N ALA A 127 2.79 3.75 0.69
CA ALA A 127 2.72 3.36 -0.71
C ALA A 127 4.04 3.62 -1.47
N ALA A 128 4.72 4.73 -1.16
CA ALA A 128 5.99 5.06 -1.80
C ALA A 128 7.10 4.05 -1.49
N LEU A 129 7.03 3.37 -0.34
CA LEU A 129 7.97 2.31 0.08
C LEU A 129 7.47 0.88 -0.19
N GLY A 130 6.30 0.73 -0.83
CA GLY A 130 5.70 -0.58 -1.08
C GLY A 130 5.13 -1.29 0.16
N ILE A 131 4.83 -0.60 1.26
CA ILE A 131 4.31 -1.23 2.48
C ILE A 131 2.80 -1.41 2.40
N ILE A 132 2.37 -2.50 1.75
CA ILE A 132 0.99 -2.73 1.27
C ILE A 132 -0.03 -2.75 2.41
N LYS A 133 0.23 -3.51 3.48
CA LYS A 133 -0.75 -3.69 4.58
C LYS A 133 -0.99 -2.41 5.37
N VAL A 134 0.07 -1.63 5.60
CA VAL A 134 -0.03 -0.32 6.27
C VAL A 134 -0.77 0.66 5.36
N GLN A 135 -0.45 0.69 4.06
CA GLN A 135 -1.16 1.50 3.08
C GLN A 135 -2.68 1.20 3.08
N ALA A 136 -3.06 -0.08 3.00
CA ALA A 136 -4.46 -0.50 2.97
C ALA A 136 -5.20 -0.13 4.27
N SER A 137 -4.56 -0.32 5.43
CA SER A 137 -5.13 0.09 6.72
C SER A 137 -5.30 1.62 6.80
N CYS A 138 -4.32 2.38 6.32
CA CYS A 138 -4.40 3.84 6.29
C CYS A 138 -5.50 4.37 5.36
N GLU A 139 -5.74 3.70 4.23
CA GLU A 139 -6.87 3.98 3.35
C GLU A 139 -8.22 3.75 4.04
N LYS A 140 -8.41 2.60 4.69
CA LYS A 140 -9.65 2.33 5.45
C LYS A 140 -9.87 3.37 6.55
N MET A 141 -8.82 3.75 7.26
CA MET A 141 -8.88 4.80 8.30
C MET A 141 -9.24 6.17 7.72
N GLN A 142 -8.74 6.51 6.53
CA GLN A 142 -9.14 7.70 5.78
C GLN A 142 -10.66 7.71 5.52
N HIS A 143 -11.22 6.60 5.04
CA HIS A 143 -12.65 6.47 4.76
C HIS A 143 -13.50 6.49 6.03
N TYR A 144 -13.11 5.76 7.07
CA TYR A 144 -13.82 5.76 8.34
C TYR A 144 -13.84 7.14 8.99
N GLY A 145 -12.74 7.90 8.91
CA GLY A 145 -12.70 9.31 9.35
C GLY A 145 -13.68 10.21 8.59
N ASN A 146 -14.05 9.84 7.36
CA ASN A 146 -15.09 10.50 6.56
C ASN A 146 -16.50 9.89 6.76
N LEU A 147 -16.67 9.06 7.80
CA LEU A 147 -17.92 8.36 8.11
C LEU A 147 -18.41 7.44 6.99
N ARG A 148 -17.48 6.79 6.28
CA ARG A 148 -17.78 5.87 5.18
C ARG A 148 -17.04 4.57 5.33
N ASP A 149 -17.73 3.48 5.05
CA ASP A 149 -17.13 2.18 4.81
C ASP A 149 -17.32 1.83 3.34
N GLU A 150 -16.27 2.01 2.55
CA GLU A 150 -16.30 1.73 1.10
C GLU A 150 -16.37 0.23 0.81
N GLU A 151 -15.88 -0.65 1.70
CA GLU A 151 -15.95 -2.11 1.50
C GLU A 151 -17.38 -2.62 1.65
N ALA A 152 -18.12 -2.10 2.65
CA ALA A 152 -19.53 -2.44 2.85
C ALA A 152 -20.49 -1.54 2.05
N GLY A 153 -20.00 -0.44 1.45
CA GLY A 153 -20.81 0.53 0.71
C GLY A 153 -21.80 1.29 1.58
N VAL A 154 -21.47 1.54 2.86
CA VAL A 154 -22.37 2.17 3.84
C VAL A 154 -21.78 3.41 4.49
N SER A 155 -22.65 4.31 4.95
CA SER A 155 -22.26 5.40 5.84
C SER A 155 -22.22 4.92 7.29
N LEU A 156 -21.24 5.41 8.05
CA LEU A 156 -21.03 5.07 9.46
C LEU A 156 -21.53 6.20 10.37
N GLY A 157 -22.01 5.83 11.55
CA GLY A 157 -22.16 6.80 12.64
C GLY A 157 -20.80 7.10 13.28
N ALA A 158 -20.62 8.30 13.82
CA ALA A 158 -19.35 8.71 14.45
C ALA A 158 -18.83 7.74 15.52
N PRO A 159 -19.66 7.20 16.44
CA PRO A 159 -19.18 6.22 17.44
C PRO A 159 -18.69 4.91 16.82
N GLU A 160 -19.35 4.46 15.75
CA GLU A 160 -18.98 3.22 15.04
C GLU A 160 -17.69 3.43 14.24
N ALA A 161 -17.56 4.56 13.52
CA ALA A 161 -16.34 4.93 12.82
C ALA A 161 -15.14 4.98 13.77
N LEU A 162 -15.30 5.63 14.93
CA LEU A 162 -14.23 5.72 15.92
C LEU A 162 -13.83 4.36 16.48
N LYS A 163 -14.81 3.48 16.73
CA LYS A 163 -14.54 2.10 17.17
C LYS A 163 -13.72 1.33 16.14
N ARG A 164 -14.14 1.37 14.86
CA ARG A 164 -13.42 0.71 13.78
C ARG A 164 -12.01 1.25 13.57
N ILE A 165 -11.84 2.57 13.67
CA ILE A 165 -10.52 3.21 13.59
C ILE A 165 -9.60 2.71 14.72
N LYS A 166 -10.09 2.56 15.95
CA LYS A 166 -9.30 2.01 17.08
C LYS A 166 -8.81 0.58 16.81
N GLU A 167 -9.71 -0.28 16.34
CA GLU A 167 -9.39 -1.67 16.00
C GLU A 167 -8.38 -1.72 14.84
N LEU A 168 -8.61 -0.91 13.81
CA LEU A 168 -7.77 -0.82 12.63
C LEU A 168 -6.38 -0.25 12.93
N LEU A 169 -6.27 0.78 13.77
CA LEU A 169 -4.97 1.33 14.19
C LEU A 169 -4.14 0.27 14.93
N THR A 170 -4.79 -0.56 15.74
CA THR A 170 -4.12 -1.67 16.43
C THR A 170 -3.58 -2.72 15.46
N ALA A 171 -4.34 -3.04 14.41
CA ALA A 171 -3.88 -3.95 13.36
C ALA A 171 -2.75 -3.31 12.52
N CYS A 172 -2.94 -2.06 12.10
CA CYS A 172 -1.99 -1.29 11.31
C CYS A 172 -0.60 -1.19 11.99
N LYS A 173 -0.57 -0.97 13.32
CA LYS A 173 0.69 -1.00 14.08
C LYS A 173 1.39 -2.35 14.03
N LYS A 174 0.66 -3.47 14.07
CA LYS A 174 1.26 -4.80 13.96
C LYS A 174 1.83 -5.04 12.57
N ASP A 175 1.08 -4.66 11.54
CA ASP A 175 1.54 -4.78 10.16
C ASP A 175 2.79 -3.90 9.92
N TYR A 176 2.82 -2.71 10.51
CA TYR A 176 4.00 -1.85 10.52
C TYR A 176 5.21 -2.52 11.20
N GLU A 177 5.05 -3.13 12.37
CA GLU A 177 6.16 -3.84 13.03
C GLU A 177 6.67 -5.00 12.18
N VAL A 178 5.80 -5.73 11.49
CA VAL A 178 6.23 -6.79 10.56
C VAL A 178 7.07 -6.21 9.42
N ALA A 179 6.60 -5.13 8.80
CA ALA A 179 7.33 -4.43 7.73
C ALA A 179 8.68 -3.87 8.22
N LYS A 180 8.70 -3.25 9.41
CA LYS A 180 9.90 -2.67 10.03
C LYS A 180 10.95 -3.75 10.28
N ASN A 181 10.57 -4.85 10.93
CA ASN A 181 11.50 -5.95 11.20
C ASN A 181 12.05 -6.56 9.91
N TRP A 182 11.22 -6.69 8.87
CA TRP A 182 11.69 -7.18 7.57
C TRP A 182 12.76 -6.26 6.96
N MET A 183 12.48 -4.95 6.92
CA MET A 183 13.42 -3.95 6.39
C MET A 183 14.70 -3.86 7.23
N GLU A 184 14.60 -3.87 8.57
CA GLU A 184 15.77 -3.86 9.45
C GLU A 184 16.67 -5.08 9.21
N ASN A 185 16.08 -6.28 9.09
CA ASN A 185 16.86 -7.49 8.79
C ASN A 185 17.55 -7.41 7.43
N LEU A 186 16.89 -6.87 6.39
CA LEU A 186 17.48 -6.69 5.07
C LEU A 186 18.78 -5.87 5.14
N TYR A 187 18.74 -4.70 5.78
CA TYR A 187 19.92 -3.81 5.92
C TYR A 187 20.93 -4.25 6.98
N GLU A 188 20.63 -5.27 7.78
CA GLU A 188 21.60 -5.94 8.67
C GLU A 188 22.29 -7.12 7.97
N GLU A 189 21.59 -7.85 7.10
CA GLU A 189 22.15 -8.95 6.29
C GLU A 189 23.06 -8.45 5.15
N ASP A 190 22.85 -7.22 4.67
CA ASP A 190 23.65 -6.56 3.63
C ASP A 190 24.91 -5.82 4.14
N GLN A 191 25.21 -5.86 5.45
CA GLN A 191 26.45 -5.32 6.06
C GLN A 191 27.59 -6.35 6.07
#